data_AF-W3XKI1-F1
#
_entry.id   AF-W3XKI1-F1
#
_cell.length_a   1.000
_cell.length_b   1.000
_cell.length_c   1.000
_cell.angle_alpha   90.00
_cell.angle_beta   90.00
_cell.angle_gamma   90.00
#
_symmetry.space_group_name_H-M   'P 1'
#
loop_
_entity.id
_entity.type
_entity.pdbx_description
1 polymer ?
#
loop_
_entity_poly.entity_id
_entity_poly.type
_entity_poly.pdbx_seq_one_letter_code
_entity_poly.pdbx_strand_id
1 'polypeptide(L)'
;MEGLRLSSGIGSRMARISPDKNIFYGDLYIPAGTPVSMTAALMNTDEALYPDPLSFNPDSLTWAEMYLILAALTRRFDFNFQDVTAKEYERESDQYTIGVKAGTILKARFESSWIR
;
A
#
# COMPACT_ATOMS: atom_id res chain seq x y z
N MET A 1 6.22 4.53 -2.19
CA MET A 1 6.58 3.30 -1.46
C MET A 1 5.79 2.17 -2.09
N GLU A 2 6.46 1.30 -2.86
CA GLU A 2 5.79 0.29 -3.69
C GLU A 2 4.94 -0.68 -2.87
N GLY A 3 5.39 -1.03 -1.66
CA GLY A 3 4.59 -1.80 -0.71
C GLY A 3 3.29 -1.12 -0.29
N LEU A 4 3.26 0.22 -0.13
CA LEU A 4 2.03 0.96 0.20
C LEU A 4 1.13 1.16 -1.02
N ARG A 5 1.72 1.19 -2.23
CA ARG A 5 0.98 1.24 -3.50
C ARG A 5 0.17 -0.04 -3.68
N LEU A 6 0.81 -1.19 -3.49
CA LEU A 6 0.19 -2.52 -3.60
C LEU A 6 -0.65 -2.90 -2.36
N SER A 7 -0.22 -2.48 -1.17
CA SER A 7 -0.91 -2.72 0.11
C SER A 7 -1.42 -1.40 0.68
N SER A 8 -2.48 -0.87 0.06
CA SER A 8 -3.12 0.36 0.52
C SER A 8 -3.85 0.09 1.84
N GLY A 9 -3.17 0.32 2.98
CA GLY A 9 -3.67 -0.05 4.31
C GLY A 9 -5.04 0.56 4.68
N ILE A 10 -5.43 1.66 4.02
CA ILE A 10 -6.76 2.26 4.13
C ILE A 10 -7.42 2.22 2.75
N GLY A 11 -8.54 1.49 2.66
CA GLY A 11 -9.41 1.47 1.48
C GLY A 11 -10.52 2.52 1.54
N SER A 12 -10.71 3.15 2.70
CA SER A 12 -11.69 4.21 2.89
C SER A 12 -11.34 5.47 2.09
N ARG A 13 -12.38 6.09 1.53
CA ARG A 13 -12.23 7.32 0.76
C ARG A 13 -12.36 8.50 1.72
N MET A 14 -11.32 9.33 1.79
CA MET A 14 -11.43 10.59 2.52
C MET A 14 -12.08 11.64 1.63
N ALA A 15 -13.38 11.86 1.82
CA ALA A 15 -14.09 12.91 1.09
C ALA A 15 -13.53 14.30 1.43
N ARG A 16 -13.49 15.16 0.42
CA ARG A 16 -13.21 16.58 0.50
C ARG A 16 -14.44 17.30 0.00
N ILE A 17 -14.85 18.33 0.73
CA ILE A 17 -16.01 19.16 0.39
C ILE A 17 -15.47 20.58 0.25
N SER A 18 -15.71 21.22 -0.89
CA SER A 18 -15.58 22.68 -0.97
C SER A 18 -16.91 23.28 -0.50
N PRO A 19 -16.94 23.98 0.65
CA PRO A 19 -18.19 24.40 1.26
C PRO A 19 -18.85 25.55 0.50
N ASP A 20 -18.06 26.43 -0.09
CA ASP A 20 -18.48 27.73 -0.62
C ASP A 20 -18.19 27.91 -2.10
N LYS A 21 -17.38 27.04 -2.72
CA LYS A 21 -16.93 27.20 -4.11
C LYS A 21 -17.29 26.00 -4.95
N ASN A 22 -17.75 26.29 -6.16
CA ASN A 22 -17.86 25.27 -7.20
C ASN A 22 -16.45 24.85 -7.64
N ILE A 23 -16.27 23.56 -7.91
CA ILE A 23 -15.03 22.98 -8.41
C ILE A 23 -15.21 22.69 -9.89
N PHE A 24 -14.21 23.05 -10.69
CA PHE A 24 -14.12 22.67 -12.11
C PHE A 24 -12.91 21.75 -12.29
N TYR A 25 -13.10 20.59 -12.91
CA TYR A 25 -12.04 19.63 -13.20
C TYR A 25 -12.11 19.20 -14.67
N GLY A 26 -11.24 19.76 -15.51
CA GLY A 26 -11.44 19.70 -16.96
C GLY A 26 -12.80 20.30 -17.33
N ASP A 27 -13.61 19.55 -18.06
CA ASP A 27 -14.97 19.95 -18.44
C ASP A 27 -16.03 19.60 -17.37
N LEU A 28 -15.63 18.97 -16.26
CA LEU A 28 -16.55 18.56 -15.20
C LEU A 28 -16.82 19.73 -14.25
N TYR A 29 -18.10 20.05 -14.07
CA TYR A 29 -18.60 20.99 -13.09
C TYR A 29 -19.13 20.29 -11.83
N ILE A 30 -18.61 20.65 -10.67
CA ILE A 30 -18.98 20.10 -9.37
C ILE A 30 -19.48 21.24 -8.46
N PRO A 31 -20.75 21.24 -8.04
CA PRO A 31 -21.30 22.29 -7.18
C PRO A 31 -20.65 22.33 -5.78
N ALA A 32 -20.61 23.53 -5.19
CA ALA A 32 -20.29 23.73 -3.79
C ALA A 32 -21.14 22.81 -2.88
N GLY A 33 -20.55 22.28 -1.82
CA GLY A 33 -21.17 21.34 -0.89
C GLY A 33 -21.17 19.88 -1.35
N THR A 34 -20.71 19.58 -2.57
CA THR A 34 -20.61 18.20 -3.07
C THR A 34 -19.37 17.49 -2.51
N PRO A 35 -19.51 16.34 -1.82
CA PRO A 35 -18.36 15.55 -1.40
C PRO A 35 -17.70 14.85 -2.58
N VAL A 36 -16.40 15.11 -2.77
CA VAL A 36 -15.57 14.47 -3.79
C VAL A 36 -14.50 13.66 -3.09
N SER A 37 -14.27 12.44 -3.55
CA SER A 37 -13.24 11.57 -2.98
C SER A 37 -12.63 10.70 -4.08
N MET A 38 -11.37 10.31 -3.89
CA MET A 38 -10.67 9.39 -4.77
C MET A 38 -10.29 8.13 -3.99
N THR A 39 -10.36 6.98 -4.64
CA THR A 39 -9.86 5.73 -4.06
C THR A 39 -8.39 5.61 -4.39
N ALA A 40 -7.52 5.83 -3.39
CA ALA A 40 -6.08 5.73 -3.55
C ALA A 40 -5.66 4.39 -4.16
N ALA A 41 -6.29 3.28 -3.75
CA ALA A 41 -6.02 1.96 -4.33
C ALA A 41 -6.26 1.90 -5.84
N LEU A 42 -7.32 2.54 -6.36
CA LEU A 42 -7.60 2.56 -7.81
C LEU A 42 -6.60 3.42 -8.58
N MET A 43 -6.23 4.58 -8.02
CA MET A 43 -5.21 5.46 -8.63
C MET A 43 -3.83 4.78 -8.65
N ASN A 44 -3.53 4.01 -7.60
CA ASN A 44 -2.28 3.28 -7.44
C ASN A 44 -2.17 2.06 -8.38
N THR A 45 -3.30 1.57 -8.91
CA THR A 45 -3.34 0.46 -9.88
C THR A 45 -3.66 0.92 -11.30
N ASP A 46 -3.61 2.22 -11.58
CA ASP A 46 -3.85 2.75 -12.92
C ASP A 46 -2.69 2.39 -13.85
N GLU A 47 -2.96 1.55 -14.85
CA GLU A 47 -1.98 1.08 -15.85
C GLU A 47 -1.42 2.23 -16.70
N ALA A 48 -2.15 3.34 -16.85
CA ALA A 48 -1.65 4.51 -17.57
C ALA A 48 -0.52 5.22 -16.82
N LEU A 49 -0.48 5.09 -15.49
CA LEU A 49 0.54 5.68 -14.62
C LEU A 49 1.62 4.67 -14.22
N TYR A 50 1.24 3.40 -14.07
CA TYR A 50 2.12 2.32 -13.62
C TYR A 50 1.97 1.11 -14.55
N PRO A 51 2.87 0.93 -15.53
CA PRO A 51 2.90 -0.28 -16.35
C PRO A 51 3.09 -1.53 -15.47
N ASP A 52 2.26 -2.55 -15.69
CA ASP A 52 2.17 -3.75 -14.82
C ASP A 52 1.97 -3.40 -13.32
N PRO A 53 0.86 -2.76 -12.97
CA PRO A 53 0.66 -2.15 -11.66
C PRO A 53 0.49 -3.17 -10.53
N LEU A 54 0.33 -4.45 -10.83
CA LEU A 54 0.25 -5.49 -9.79
C LEU A 54 1.63 -6.11 -9.51
N SER A 55 2.63 -5.83 -10.35
CA SER A 55 4.02 -6.18 -10.10
C SER A 55 4.63 -5.25 -9.05
N PHE A 56 5.53 -5.81 -8.25
CA PHE A 56 6.37 -5.03 -7.35
C PHE A 56 7.59 -4.54 -8.10
N ASN A 57 7.71 -3.23 -8.32
CA ASN A 57 8.89 -2.64 -8.96
C ASN A 57 9.85 -2.00 -7.93
N PRO A 58 11.00 -2.62 -7.64
CA PRO A 58 11.98 -2.11 -6.69
C PRO A 58 12.72 -0.85 -7.17
N ASP A 59 12.75 -0.59 -8.48
CA ASP A 59 13.60 0.45 -9.09
C ASP A 59 13.00 1.87 -8.97
N SER A 60 11.77 1.99 -8.45
CA SER A 60 11.16 3.29 -8.17
C SER A 60 11.86 4.00 -7.00
N LEU A 61 12.80 4.89 -7.35
CA LEU A 61 13.68 5.66 -6.44
C LEU A 61 12.95 6.62 -5.47
N THR A 62 11.63 6.69 -5.52
CA THR A 62 10.86 7.75 -4.85
C THR A 62 10.95 7.71 -3.31
N TRP A 63 11.48 6.63 -2.70
CA TRP A 63 11.51 6.45 -1.23
C TRP A 63 12.68 5.54 -0.78
N ALA A 64 13.93 5.97 -1.05
CA ALA A 64 15.14 5.23 -0.69
C ALA A 64 15.28 4.89 0.81
N GLU A 65 14.64 5.65 1.70
CA GLU A 65 14.76 5.48 3.16
C GLU A 65 14.21 4.14 3.69
N MET A 66 13.04 3.68 3.21
CA MET A 66 12.49 2.36 3.57
C MET A 66 13.41 1.23 3.08
N TYR A 67 13.96 1.39 1.87
CA TYR A 67 14.87 0.40 1.28
C TYR A 67 16.18 0.31 2.06
N LEU A 68 16.70 1.41 2.58
CA LEU A 68 17.90 1.38 3.44
C LEU A 68 17.65 0.62 4.74
N ILE A 69 16.48 0.79 5.37
CA ILE A 69 16.11 0.02 6.56
C ILE A 69 15.95 -1.46 6.23
N LEU A 70 15.22 -1.80 5.17
CA LEU A 70 15.04 -3.20 4.74
C LEU A 70 16.37 -3.85 4.36
N ALA A 71 17.23 -3.15 3.61
CA ALA A 71 18.56 -3.63 3.22
C ALA A 71 19.51 -3.78 4.43
N ALA A 72 19.39 -2.91 5.44
CA ALA A 72 20.16 -3.03 6.67
C ALA A 72 19.70 -4.22 7.53
N LEU A 73 18.39 -4.50 7.56
CA LEU A 73 17.82 -5.63 8.29
C LEU A 73 18.15 -6.97 7.61
N THR A 74 17.90 -7.07 6.30
CA THR A 74 18.16 -8.29 5.51
C THR A 74 19.65 -8.67 5.44
N ARG A 75 20.57 -7.71 5.55
CA ARG A 75 22.01 -8.01 5.65
C ARG A 75 22.44 -8.51 7.02
N ARG A 76 21.69 -8.20 8.08
CA ARG A 76 22.06 -8.49 9.47
C ARG A 76 21.38 -9.72 10.04
N PHE A 77 20.22 -10.08 9.50
CA PHE A 77 19.39 -11.16 10.00
C PHE A 77 18.92 -12.05 8.87
N ASP A 78 18.96 -13.35 9.11
CA ASP A 78 18.28 -14.33 8.29
C ASP A 78 16.83 -14.45 8.79
N PHE A 79 15.88 -14.24 7.87
CA PHE A 79 14.45 -14.26 8.18
C PHE A 79 13.87 -15.62 7.82
N ASN A 80 13.31 -16.31 8.80
CA ASN A 80 12.56 -17.54 8.57
C ASN A 80 11.11 -17.37 9.04
N PHE A 81 10.17 -17.42 8.09
CA PHE A 81 8.73 -17.34 8.35
C PHE A 81 8.18 -18.75 8.60
N GLN A 82 7.61 -18.96 9.78
CA GLN A 82 7.17 -20.29 10.21
C GLN A 82 5.69 -20.51 9.94
N ASP A 83 5.35 -21.62 9.30
CA ASP A 83 3.96 -22.05 9.04
C ASP A 83 3.14 -21.04 8.22
N VAL A 84 3.79 -20.28 7.32
CA VAL A 84 3.16 -19.21 6.54
C VAL A 84 3.07 -19.59 5.06
N THR A 85 1.88 -19.45 4.46
CA THR A 85 1.66 -19.65 3.02
C THR A 85 1.20 -18.36 2.34
N ALA A 86 1.64 -18.10 1.10
CA ALA A 86 1.25 -16.91 0.34
C ALA A 86 -0.27 -16.69 0.26
N LYS A 87 -1.06 -17.78 0.19
CA LYS A 87 -2.53 -17.75 0.16
C LYS A 87 -3.16 -17.10 1.39
N GLU A 88 -2.46 -17.06 2.53
CA GLU A 88 -2.98 -16.45 3.75
C GLU A 88 -2.93 -14.91 3.73
N TYR A 89 -2.21 -14.36 2.74
CA TYR A 89 -2.05 -12.92 2.51
C TYR A 89 -2.80 -12.43 1.27
N GLU A 90 -3.56 -13.31 0.63
CA GLU A 90 -4.52 -12.89 -0.39
C GLU A 90 -5.64 -12.07 0.27
N ARG A 91 -6.10 -11.04 -0.45
CA ARG A 91 -7.14 -10.13 0.03
C ARG A 91 -8.46 -10.89 0.17
N GLU A 92 -8.96 -10.96 1.39
CA GLU A 92 -10.22 -11.65 1.69
C GLU A 92 -11.40 -10.67 1.79
N SER A 93 -11.15 -9.44 2.25
CA SER A 93 -12.19 -8.45 2.45
C SER A 93 -11.79 -7.04 2.02
N ASP A 94 -12.81 -6.26 1.65
CA ASP A 94 -12.74 -4.85 1.30
C ASP A 94 -13.73 -4.04 2.14
N GLN A 95 -13.56 -4.04 3.46
CA GLN A 95 -14.33 -3.18 4.37
C GLN A 95 -13.41 -2.13 4.97
N TYR A 96 -13.12 -1.09 4.18
CA TYR A 96 -12.39 0.13 4.59
C TYR A 96 -10.92 -0.04 5.01
N THR A 97 -10.49 -1.28 5.26
CA THR A 97 -9.13 -1.75 5.52
C THR A 97 -8.92 -3.04 4.72
N ILE A 98 -7.73 -3.24 4.13
CA ILE A 98 -7.42 -4.48 3.42
C ILE A 98 -7.23 -5.59 4.45
N GLY A 99 -8.15 -6.55 4.47
CA GLY A 99 -8.07 -7.74 5.32
C GLY A 99 -7.42 -8.92 4.59
N VAL A 100 -6.57 -9.65 5.31
CA VAL A 100 -5.99 -10.93 4.87
C VAL A 100 -6.37 -12.04 5.86
N LYS A 101 -6.40 -13.28 5.38
CA LYS A 101 -6.84 -14.46 6.14
C LYS A 101 -6.00 -14.71 7.40
N ALA A 102 -4.70 -14.42 7.37
CA ALA A 102 -3.82 -14.53 8.54
C ALA A 102 -4.04 -13.45 9.62
N GLY A 103 -4.81 -12.39 9.35
CA GLY A 103 -4.91 -11.23 10.24
C GLY A 103 -3.59 -10.45 10.33
N THR A 104 -3.29 -9.87 11.50
CA THR A 104 -2.10 -9.01 11.74
C THR A 104 -0.91 -9.73 12.37
N ILE A 105 -0.94 -11.06 12.47
CA ILE A 105 0.09 -11.82 13.19
C ILE A 105 1.02 -12.51 12.20
N LEU A 106 2.28 -12.05 12.15
CA LEU A 106 3.36 -12.71 11.42
C LEU A 106 4.33 -13.32 12.44
N LYS A 107 4.48 -14.66 12.43
CA LYS A 107 5.48 -15.35 13.24
C LYS A 107 6.77 -15.49 12.44
N ALA A 108 7.78 -14.73 12.84
CA ALA A 108 9.11 -14.79 12.25
C ALA A 108 10.14 -15.17 13.31
N ARG A 109 11.07 -16.05 12.95
CA ARG A 109 12.29 -16.31 13.71
C ARG A 109 13.43 -15.54 13.05
N PHE A 110 14.24 -14.89 13.89
CA PHE A 110 15.41 -14.13 13.47
C PHE A 110 16.65 -14.81 14.00
N GLU A 111 17.59 -15.09 13.11
CA GLU A 111 18.90 -15.61 13.47
C GLU A 111 19.95 -14.62 12.95
N SER A 112 20.98 -14.36 13.75
CA SER A 112 22.11 -13.52 13.33
C SER A 112 23.39 -14.31 13.46
N SER A 113 24.08 -14.49 12.35
CA SER A 113 25.42 -15.09 12.31
C SER A 113 26.50 -14.20 12.92
N TRP A 114 26.17 -12.94 13.24
CA TRP A 114 27.09 -11.91 13.74
C TRP A 114 27.10 -11.79 15.27
N ILE A 115 26.12 -12.36 15.96
CA ILE A 115 26.03 -12.38 17.42
C ILE A 115 26.23 -13.83 17.85
N ARG A 116 27.49 -14.19 18.13
CA ARG A 116 27.88 -15.41 18.84
C ARG A 116 28.46 -15.05 20.19
#